data_AF-A0AAE3KLS4-F1
#
_entry.id   AF-A0AAE3KLS4-F1
#
_cell.length_a   1.000
_cell.length_b   1.000
_cell.length_c   1.000
_cell.angle_alpha   90.00
_cell.angle_beta   90.00
_cell.angle_gamma   90.00
#
_symmetry.space_group_name_H-M   'P 1'
#
loop_
_entity.id
_entity.type
_entity.pdbx_description
1 polymer ?
#
loop_
_entity_poly.entity_id
_entity_poly.type
_entity_poly.pdbx_seq_one_letter_code
_entity_poly.pdbx_strand_id
1 'polypeptide(L)'
;MKNGQCRACGSHEVRSNRNRKFPALNTITLTVGSSVARYASLDTYVCVTCGYAENYVTSAEDLEYIRENWKPVGVRYDNSDRTPENGHRIPEQELISRVGNGE
;
A
#
# COMPACT_ATOMS: atom_id res chain seq x y z
N MET A 1 -6.96 6.17 7.99
CA MET A 1 -8.05 7.06 8.42
C MET A 1 -9.20 7.17 7.42
N LYS A 2 -9.15 6.52 6.24
CA LYS A 2 -10.29 6.48 5.29
C LYS A 2 -11.58 5.89 5.87
N ASN A 3 -11.46 5.01 6.87
CA ASN A 3 -12.56 4.43 7.64
C ASN A 3 -13.06 5.31 8.79
N GLY A 4 -12.57 6.56 8.91
CA GLY A 4 -12.97 7.49 9.96
C GLY A 4 -12.24 7.32 11.30
N GLN A 5 -11.33 6.35 11.44
CA GLN A 5 -10.59 6.12 12.69
C GLN A 5 -9.10 6.46 12.54
N CYS A 6 -8.56 7.16 13.54
CA CYS A 6 -7.13 7.45 13.68
C CYS A 6 -6.35 6.19 14.07
N ARG A 7 -5.34 5.83 13.28
CA ARG A 7 -4.46 4.68 13.59
C ARG A 7 -3.42 4.95 14.69
N ALA A 8 -3.17 6.21 15.03
CA ALA A 8 -2.20 6.58 16.05
C ALA A 8 -2.81 6.57 17.45
N CYS A 9 -4.06 7.04 17.62
CA CYS A 9 -4.70 7.15 18.94
C CYS A 9 -6.08 6.50 19.05
N GLY A 10 -6.62 5.91 17.98
CA GLY A 10 -7.93 5.24 17.98
C GLY A 10 -9.15 6.18 17.92
N SER A 11 -8.98 7.50 18.02
CA SER A 11 -10.06 8.49 17.93
C SER A 11 -10.80 8.45 16.60
N HIS A 12 -12.10 8.75 16.63
CA HIS A 12 -12.95 8.90 15.44
C HIS A 12 -13.12 10.37 14.99
N GLU A 13 -12.51 11.32 15.70
CA GLU A 13 -12.49 12.73 15.32
C GLU A 13 -11.46 12.98 14.20
N VAL A 14 -11.82 12.51 13.01
CA VAL A 14 -11.02 12.63 11.79
C VAL A 14 -11.72 13.55 10.79
N ARG A 15 -10.99 14.53 10.25
CA ARG A 15 -11.44 15.42 9.18
C ARG A 15 -10.67 15.14 7.90
N SER A 16 -11.29 15.37 6.75
CA SER A 16 -10.66 15.16 5.45
C SER A 16 -10.86 16.35 4.51
N ASN A 17 -9.93 16.54 3.58
CA ASN A 17 -9.99 17.63 2.59
C ASN A 17 -10.35 17.13 1.16
N ARG A 18 -11.01 15.97 1.04
CA ARG A 18 -11.32 15.33 -0.25
C ARG A 18 -12.20 16.19 -1.17
N ASN A 19 -13.14 16.93 -0.58
CA ASN A 19 -14.12 17.74 -1.32
C ASN A 19 -13.60 19.16 -1.63
N ARG A 20 -12.29 19.29 -1.93
CA ARG A 20 -11.70 20.61 -2.16
C ARG A 20 -12.03 21.15 -3.54
N LYS A 21 -12.37 22.44 -3.60
CA LYS A 21 -12.65 23.18 -4.85
C LYS A 21 -11.41 23.30 -5.76
N PHE A 22 -10.21 23.32 -5.17
CA PHE A 22 -8.94 23.49 -5.89
C PHE A 22 -7.95 22.37 -5.53
N PRO A 23 -7.95 21.25 -6.28
CA PRO A 23 -7.08 20.11 -6.03
C PRO A 23 -5.58 20.45 -5.93
N ALA A 24 -5.13 21.41 -6.76
CA ALA A 24 -3.75 21.83 -6.92
C ALA A 24 -3.09 22.45 -5.67
N LEU A 25 -3.87 22.87 -4.67
CA LEU A 25 -3.35 23.47 -3.44
C LEU A 25 -2.87 22.43 -2.41
N ASN A 26 -3.09 21.15 -2.65
CA ASN A 26 -2.61 20.07 -1.79
C ASN A 26 -1.97 18.97 -2.64
N THR A 27 -0.66 19.11 -2.85
CA THR A 27 0.10 18.27 -3.77
C THR A 27 1.44 17.84 -3.19
N ILE A 28 2.03 16.80 -3.79
CA ILE A 28 3.45 16.45 -3.65
C ILE A 28 4.16 16.61 -4.98
N THR A 29 5.45 16.94 -4.95
CA THR A 29 6.31 16.93 -6.12
C THR A 29 6.74 15.51 -6.45
N LEU A 30 6.61 15.11 -7.72
CA LEU A 30 7.00 13.78 -8.19
C LEU A 30 8.39 13.73 -8.85
N THR A 31 8.96 14.89 -9.18
CA THR A 31 10.08 15.00 -10.10
C THR A 31 11.36 14.32 -9.61
N VAL A 32 11.93 13.48 -10.48
CA VAL A 32 13.29 12.92 -10.37
C VAL A 32 14.20 13.58 -11.41
N GLY A 33 14.82 14.70 -11.05
CA GLY A 33 15.95 15.28 -11.79
C GLY A 33 15.67 15.90 -13.17
N SER A 34 14.42 16.06 -13.61
CA SER A 34 14.08 16.79 -14.85
C SER A 34 13.68 18.24 -14.57
N SER A 35 13.77 19.10 -15.60
CA SER A 35 13.43 20.53 -15.56
C SER A 35 11.91 20.80 -15.51
N VAL A 36 11.05 19.78 -15.61
CA VAL A 36 9.59 19.91 -15.58
C VAL A 36 9.07 19.41 -14.24
N ALA A 37 8.45 20.30 -13.47
CA ALA A 37 7.83 19.94 -12.20
C ALA A 37 6.52 19.19 -12.46
N ARG A 38 6.43 17.92 -12.01
CA ARG A 38 5.20 17.13 -11.97
C ARG A 38 4.67 17.13 -10.54
N TYR A 39 3.36 17.31 -10.37
CA TYR A 39 2.70 17.35 -9.08
C TYR A 39 1.57 16.33 -9.01
N ALA A 40 1.47 15.61 -7.90
CA ALA A 40 0.36 14.71 -7.62
C ALA A 40 -0.57 15.30 -6.56
N SER A 41 -1.88 15.27 -6.80
CA SER A 41 -2.88 15.70 -5.83
C SER A 41 -3.02 14.70 -4.68
N LEU A 42 -3.19 15.19 -3.46
CA LEU A 42 -3.31 14.37 -2.24
C LEU A 42 -4.68 14.48 -1.58
N ASP A 43 -5.31 13.38 -1.17
CA ASP A 43 -6.34 13.39 -0.14
C ASP A 43 -5.67 13.35 1.24
N THR A 44 -5.92 14.37 2.05
CA THR A 44 -5.40 14.45 3.42
C THR A 44 -6.50 14.16 4.42
N TYR A 45 -6.17 13.33 5.40
CA TYR A 45 -6.98 13.06 6.57
C TYR A 45 -6.19 13.51 7.80
N VAL A 46 -6.82 14.22 8.73
CA VAL A 46 -6.19 14.73 9.94
C VAL A 46 -7.04 14.33 11.15
N CYS A 47 -6.41 13.70 12.14
CA CYS A 47 -7.03 13.48 13.45
C CYS A 47 -6.91 14.77 14.26
N VAL A 48 -8.03 15.39 14.62
CA VAL A 48 -8.02 16.64 15.39
C VAL A 48 -7.70 16.42 16.87
N THR A 49 -7.78 15.18 17.36
CA THR A 49 -7.41 14.82 18.75
C THR A 49 -5.91 14.78 18.96
N CYS A 50 -5.14 14.21 18.02
CA CYS A 50 -3.70 13.97 18.22
C CYS A 50 -2.79 14.58 17.14
N GLY A 51 -3.36 15.24 16.13
CA GLY A 51 -2.59 15.88 15.05
C GLY A 51 -2.03 14.91 14.00
N TYR A 52 -2.19 13.59 14.16
CA TYR A 52 -1.74 12.62 13.18
C TYR A 52 -2.43 12.84 11.82
N ALA A 53 -1.66 12.84 10.74
CA ALA A 53 -2.13 13.08 9.38
C ALA A 53 -1.69 11.96 8.42
N GLU A 54 -2.58 11.65 7.48
CA GLU A 54 -2.30 10.73 6.36
C GLU A 54 -2.58 11.44 5.04
N ASN A 55 -1.66 11.30 4.09
CA ASN A 55 -1.81 11.80 2.73
C ASN A 55 -1.90 10.62 1.76
N TYR A 56 -2.82 10.71 0.80
CA TYR A 56 -3.04 9.68 -0.22
C TYR A 56 -3.00 10.31 -1.61
N VAL A 57 -2.14 9.83 -2.50
CA VAL A 57 -2.16 10.24 -3.91
C VAL A 57 -3.50 9.84 -4.53
N THR A 58 -4.16 10.77 -5.22
CA THR A 58 -5.53 10.57 -5.72
C THR A 58 -5.60 10.05 -7.15
N SER A 59 -4.55 10.22 -7.95
CA SER A 59 -4.49 9.82 -9.36
C SER A 59 -3.81 8.47 -9.51
N ALA A 60 -4.43 7.57 -10.28
CA ALA A 60 -3.82 6.28 -10.64
C ALA A 60 -2.58 6.46 -11.53
N GLU A 61 -2.60 7.45 -12.42
CA GLU A 61 -1.45 7.77 -13.29
C GLU A 61 -0.24 8.25 -12.47
N ASP A 62 -0.47 9.08 -11.44
CA ASP A 62 0.62 9.54 -10.58
C ASP A 62 1.17 8.41 -9.71
N LEU A 63 0.32 7.48 -9.26
CA LEU A 63 0.77 6.27 -8.55
C LEU A 63 1.64 5.40 -9.45
N GLU A 64 1.27 5.25 -10.72
CA GLU A 64 2.06 4.50 -11.69
C GLU A 64 3.41 5.17 -11.95
N TYR A 65 3.42 6.49 -12.13
CA TYR A 65 4.66 7.25 -12.25
C TYR A 65 5.58 7.04 -11.04
N ILE A 66 5.05 7.13 -9.82
CA ILE A 66 5.82 6.88 -8.59
C ILE A 66 6.38 5.45 -8.59
N ARG A 67 5.56 4.45 -8.94
CA ARG A 67 5.97 3.04 -8.99
C ARG A 67 7.15 2.81 -9.94
N GLU A 68 7.16 3.48 -11.08
CA GLU A 68 8.19 3.31 -12.11
C GLU A 68 9.48 4.11 -11.82
N ASN A 69 9.35 5.27 -11.17
CA ASN A 69 10.44 6.25 -11.09
C ASN A 69 11.08 6.39 -9.70
N TRP A 70 10.37 6.02 -8.62
CA TRP A 70 10.89 6.14 -7.27
C TRP A 70 11.56 4.84 -6.82
N LYS A 71 12.67 4.95 -6.08
CA LYS A 71 13.35 3.77 -5.53
C LYS A 71 12.47 3.12 -4.46
N PRO A 72 12.27 1.79 -4.49
CA PRO A 72 11.56 1.10 -3.42
C PRO A 72 12.35 1.22 -2.12
N VAL A 73 11.63 1.41 -1.01
CA VAL A 73 12.22 1.29 0.33
C VAL A 73 12.31 -0.20 0.65
N GLY A 74 13.52 -0.70 0.94
CA GLY A 74 13.73 -2.10 1.27
C GLY A 74 12.91 -2.53 2.48
N VAL A 75 12.20 -3.66 2.36
CA VAL A 75 11.51 -4.29 3.48
C VAL A 75 12.55 -4.99 4.36
N ARG A 76 12.66 -4.57 5.62
CA ARG A 76 13.33 -5.39 6.63
C ARG A 76 12.36 -6.50 7.02
N TYR A 77 12.52 -7.68 6.45
CA TYR A 77 11.96 -8.89 7.05
C TYR A 77 12.81 -9.20 8.27
N ASP A 78 12.36 -8.77 9.45
CA ASP A 78 12.88 -9.32 10.69
C ASP A 78 12.37 -10.76 10.79
N ASN A 79 13.23 -11.72 10.47
CA ASN A 79 12.89 -13.13 10.36
C ASN A 79 13.01 -13.85 11.73
N SER A 80 12.92 -13.11 12.84
CA SER A 80 13.14 -13.62 14.19
C SER A 80 11.93 -14.36 14.80
N ASP A 81 10.84 -14.58 14.07
CA ASP A 81 9.61 -15.16 14.62
C ASP A 81 9.06 -16.36 13.81
N ARG A 82 9.95 -17.16 13.21
CA ARG A 82 9.61 -18.47 12.67
C ARG A 82 10.49 -19.55 13.28
N THR A 83 10.08 -20.05 14.44
CA THR A 83 10.39 -21.43 14.83
C THR A 83 9.74 -22.38 13.81
N PRO A 84 10.49 -23.29 13.18
CA PRO A 84 9.92 -24.31 12.33
C PRO A 84 9.38 -25.42 13.23
N GLU A 85 8.13 -25.31 13.67
CA GLU A 85 7.45 -26.42 14.32
C GLU A 85 6.61 -27.21 13.32
N ASN A 86 7.00 -28.48 13.20
CA ASN A 86 6.30 -29.62 12.63
C ASN A 86 6.40 -29.82 11.12
N GLY A 87 7.43 -30.61 10.77
CA GLY A 87 7.47 -31.35 9.52
C GLY A 87 6.34 -32.37 9.43
N HIS A 88 5.67 -32.38 8.28
CA HIS A 88 5.02 -33.57 7.75
C HIS A 88 5.42 -33.72 6.29
N ARG A 89 6.19 -34.77 6.02
CA ARG A 89 6.74 -35.14 4.71
C ARG A 89 5.70 -36.00 4.01
N ILE A 90 5.07 -35.52 2.95
CA ILE A 90 4.29 -36.38 2.04
C ILE A 90 5.22 -36.81 0.90
N PRO A 91 5.42 -38.11 0.62
CA PRO A 91 6.28 -38.57 -0.46
C PRO A 91 5.69 -38.26 -1.84
N GLU A 92 6.52 -37.80 -2.78
CA GLU A 92 6.23 -37.82 -4.23
C GLU A 92 6.08 -39.28 -4.70
N GLN A 93 4.86 -39.83 -4.82
CA GLN A 93 4.65 -41.05 -5.61
C GLN A 93 3.21 -41.46 -6.01
N GLU A 94 2.24 -40.54 -6.20
CA GLU A 94 0.99 -40.89 -6.90
C GLU A 94 0.67 -39.94 -8.06
N LEU A 95 1.55 -39.98 -9.07
CA LEU A 95 1.37 -39.30 -10.35
C LEU A 95 1.57 -40.27 -11.52
N ILE A 96 1.05 -41.49 -11.45
CA ILE A 96 0.81 -42.34 -12.63
C ILE A 96 -0.52 -43.10 -12.43
N SER A 97 -1.27 -43.24 -13.53
CA SER A 97 -2.43 -44.12 -13.78
C SER A 97 -3.83 -43.49 -13.71
N ARG A 98 -4.10 -42.55 -14.62
CA ARG A 98 -5.40 -42.45 -15.31
C ARG A 98 -5.19 -42.51 -16.83
N VAL A 99 -4.75 -43.68 -17.30
CA VAL A 99 -4.85 -44.09 -18.71
C VAL A 99 -5.32 -45.54 -18.70
N GLY A 100 -6.51 -45.80 -19.23
CA GLY A 100 -6.88 -47.10 -19.80
C GLY A 100 -8.06 -47.85 -19.18
N ASN A 101 -9.11 -47.96 -20.01
CA ASN A 101 -10.10 -49.06 -20.13
C ASN A 101 -11.22 -49.10 -19.06
N GLY A 102 -12.51 -49.19 -19.40
CA GLY A 102 -13.16 -49.68 -20.61
C GLY A 102 -13.97 -50.92 -20.22
N GLU A 103 -15.31 -50.79 -20.18
CA GLU A 103 -16.32 -51.83 -20.36
C GLU A 103 -17.67 -51.16 -20.66
#